data_AF-A0A257RCD1-F1
#
_entry.id   AF-A0A257RCD1-F1
#
_cell.length_a   1.000
_cell.length_b   1.000
_cell.length_c   1.000
_cell.angle_alpha   90.00
_cell.angle_beta   90.00
_cell.angle_gamma   90.00
#
_symmetry.space_group_name_H-M   'P 1'
#
loop_
_entity.id
_entity.type
_entity.pdbx_description
1 polymer ?
#
loop_
_entity_poly.entity_id
_entity_poly.type
_entity_poly.pdbx_seq_one_letter_code
_entity_poly.pdbx_strand_id
1 'polypeptide(L)'
;MTISRRRFLESSAELGAVSVLAGAPAMAAAGGEARFFVIGDWGRDGKHHQRAVAGAMAAAAVAADPAFIVSAGDNFYEAGVTGLSDPQWRTSFEDVYSQES
;
A
#
# COMPACT_ATOMS: atom_id res chain seq x y z
N MET A 1 7.33 8.47 -30.38
CA MET A 1 8.00 8.79 -29.10
C MET A 1 7.49 7.80 -28.07
N THR A 2 8.29 6.79 -27.69
CA THR A 2 7.83 5.71 -26.80
C THR A 2 8.28 6.02 -25.37
N ILE A 3 7.34 6.33 -24.48
CA ILE A 3 7.62 6.57 -23.07
C ILE A 3 7.68 5.20 -22.38
N SER A 4 8.79 4.88 -21.70
CA SER A 4 8.92 3.66 -20.90
C SER A 4 8.27 3.84 -19.53
N ARG A 5 7.79 2.74 -18.92
CA ARG A 5 7.17 2.75 -17.57
C ARG A 5 8.07 3.40 -16.52
N ARG A 6 9.38 3.16 -16.62
CA ARG A 6 10.41 3.78 -15.78
C ARG A 6 10.40 5.31 -15.92
N ARG A 7 10.38 5.80 -17.16
CA ARG A 7 10.38 7.25 -17.45
C ARG A 7 9.08 7.96 -17.05
N PHE A 8 7.96 7.23 -17.09
CA PHE A 8 6.68 7.71 -16.56
C PHE A 8 6.71 7.89 -15.03
N LEU A 9 7.23 6.91 -14.29
CA LEU A 9 7.34 7.00 -12.84
C LEU A 9 8.35 8.07 -12.38
N GLU A 10 9.47 8.21 -13.10
CA GLU A 10 10.46 9.27 -12.84
C GLU A 10 9.86 10.68 -13.02
N SER A 11 8.92 10.85 -13.96
CA SER A 11 8.29 12.15 -14.23
C SER A 11 7.07 12.44 -13.36
N SER A 12 6.35 11.42 -12.87
CA SER A 12 5.18 11.63 -12.02
C SER A 12 5.52 11.96 -10.56
N ALA A 13 6.73 11.63 -10.09
CA ALA A 13 7.19 11.97 -8.74
C ALA A 13 7.31 13.49 -8.51
N GLU A 14 7.46 14.29 -9.57
CA GLU A 14 7.66 15.75 -9.43
C GLU A 14 6.35 16.56 -9.33
N LEU A 15 5.18 15.98 -9.62
CA LEU A 15 3.92 16.73 -9.77
C LEU A 15 2.94 16.62 -8.58
N GLY A 16 3.28 15.92 -7.49
CA GLY A 16 2.33 15.62 -6.41
C GLY A 16 2.64 16.19 -5.01
N ALA A 17 3.82 16.76 -4.77
CA ALA A 17 4.29 17.06 -3.41
C ALA A 17 4.34 18.56 -3.06
N VAL A 18 3.41 19.37 -3.57
CA VAL A 18 3.37 20.81 -3.25
C VAL A 18 2.02 21.20 -2.64
N SER A 19 2.09 21.61 -1.36
CA SER A 19 1.09 22.30 -0.53
C SER A 19 0.09 21.45 0.25
N VAL A 20 0.47 20.99 1.45
CA VAL A 20 -0.01 21.51 2.75
C VAL A 20 0.96 20.99 3.81
N LEU A 21 1.81 21.84 4.40
CA LEU A 21 2.47 21.66 5.73
C LEU A 21 3.39 22.86 6.06
N ALA A 22 2.93 24.09 5.83
CA ALA A 22 3.62 25.28 6.33
C ALA A 22 3.13 25.56 7.76
N GLY A 23 3.66 24.85 8.77
CA GLY A 23 3.35 25.15 10.17
C GLY A 23 3.69 24.11 11.23
N ALA A 24 4.09 22.90 10.88
CA ALA A 24 4.61 21.97 11.88
C ALA A 24 6.04 22.41 12.29
N PRO A 25 6.40 22.38 13.59
CA PRO A 25 7.79 22.53 13.97
C PRO A 25 8.58 21.47 13.19
N ALA A 26 9.74 21.85 12.66
CA ALA A 26 10.65 20.90 12.04
C ALA A 26 11.02 19.89 13.12
N MET A 27 10.31 18.74 13.14
CA MET A 27 10.82 17.55 13.79
C MET A 27 12.18 17.35 13.16
N ALA A 28 13.22 17.51 13.96
CA ALA A 28 14.57 17.18 13.57
C ALA A 28 14.50 15.83 12.85
N ALA A 29 14.83 15.83 11.57
CA ALA A 29 14.87 14.63 10.77
C ALA A 29 15.91 13.72 11.44
N ALA A 30 15.44 12.78 12.26
CA ALA A 30 16.24 11.66 12.67
C ALA A 30 16.62 10.98 11.35
N GLY A 31 17.89 11.10 10.96
CA GLY A 31 18.40 10.69 9.65
C GLY A 31 18.31 9.19 9.45
N GLY A 32 17.12 8.70 9.14
CA GLY A 32 16.82 7.32 8.79
C GLY A 32 15.92 7.26 7.57
N GLU A 33 16.20 6.33 6.67
CA GLU A 33 15.35 6.03 5.52
C GLU A 33 14.13 5.24 5.98
N ALA A 34 12.93 5.76 5.74
CA ALA A 34 11.69 5.01 5.95
C ALA A 34 11.34 4.23 4.69
N ARG A 35 11.25 2.91 4.80
CA ARG A 35 10.75 2.01 3.75
C ARG A 35 9.29 1.71 4.05
N PHE A 36 8.45 1.68 3.02
CA PHE A 36 7.04 1.34 3.16
C PHE A 36 6.53 0.72 1.85
N PHE A 37 5.46 -0.07 1.95
CA PHE A 37 4.78 -0.60 0.78
C PHE A 37 3.56 0.25 0.43
N VAL A 38 3.21 0.24 -0.86
CA VAL A 38 1.97 0.83 -1.37
C VAL A 38 1.24 -0.26 -2.14
N ILE A 39 -0.05 -0.46 -1.83
CA ILE A 39 -0.91 -1.43 -2.50
C ILE A 39 -2.27 -0.79 -2.81
N GLY A 40 -2.87 -1.14 -3.95
CA GLY A 40 -4.23 -0.75 -4.33
C GLY A 40 -4.98 -1.93 -4.94
N ASP A 41 -6.28 -1.78 -5.14
CA ASP A 41 -7.13 -2.69 -5.91
C ASP A 41 -7.13 -4.14 -5.42
N TRP A 42 -7.10 -4.35 -4.09
CA TRP A 42 -6.71 -5.64 -3.53
C TRP A 42 -7.85 -6.54 -3.04
N GLY A 43 -8.90 -6.03 -2.40
CA GLY A 43 -9.82 -6.91 -1.64
C GLY A 43 -10.80 -7.69 -2.51
N ARG A 44 -10.51 -8.99 -2.69
CA ARG A 44 -11.32 -9.91 -3.51
C ARG A 44 -11.41 -11.31 -2.90
N ASP A 45 -11.68 -11.43 -1.60
CA ASP A 45 -11.80 -12.69 -0.85
C ASP A 45 -10.58 -13.63 -0.97
N GLY A 46 -9.38 -13.08 -1.14
CA GLY A 46 -8.16 -13.83 -1.42
C GLY A 46 -8.04 -14.39 -2.83
N LYS A 47 -8.99 -14.07 -3.74
CA LYS A 47 -9.00 -14.49 -5.15
C LYS A 47 -8.21 -13.51 -6.02
N HIS A 48 -8.20 -13.72 -7.34
CA HIS A 48 -7.54 -12.84 -8.31
C HIS A 48 -6.09 -12.48 -7.96
N HIS A 49 -5.31 -13.48 -7.54
CA HIS A 49 -3.92 -13.35 -7.10
C HIS A 49 -3.69 -12.56 -5.82
N GLN A 50 -4.73 -12.11 -5.11
CA GLN A 50 -4.58 -11.36 -3.87
C GLN A 50 -3.71 -12.09 -2.84
N ARG A 51 -3.94 -13.39 -2.60
CA ARG A 51 -3.10 -14.22 -1.71
C ARG A 51 -1.66 -14.38 -2.21
N ALA A 52 -1.46 -14.45 -3.53
CA ALA A 52 -0.12 -14.55 -4.11
C ALA A 52 0.65 -13.24 -3.92
N VAL A 53 -0.02 -12.09 -4.08
CA VAL A 53 0.55 -10.77 -3.79
C VAL A 53 0.86 -10.62 -2.31
N ALA A 54 -0.05 -11.04 -1.40
CA ALA A 54 0.20 -11.03 0.04
C ALA A 54 1.45 -11.84 0.42
N GLY A 55 1.60 -13.04 -0.14
CA GLY A 55 2.81 -13.86 0.05
C GLY A 55 4.08 -13.20 -0.50
N ALA A 56 4.00 -12.54 -1.66
CA ALA A 56 5.12 -11.80 -2.23
C ALA A 56 5.50 -10.57 -1.39
N MET A 57 4.52 -9.84 -0.85
CA MET A 57 4.74 -8.74 0.09
C MET A 57 5.43 -9.23 1.36
N ALA A 58 4.96 -10.34 1.94
CA ALA A 58 5.60 -10.93 3.12
C ALA A 58 7.06 -11.35 2.83
N ALA A 59 7.32 -11.99 1.69
CA ALA A 59 8.68 -12.34 1.30
C ALA A 59 9.58 -11.11 1.08
N ALA A 60 9.04 -10.04 0.48
CA ALA A 60 9.75 -8.78 0.28
C ALA A 60 10.02 -8.06 1.61
N ALA A 61 9.11 -8.17 2.58
CA ALA A 61 9.22 -7.53 3.89
C ALA A 61 10.46 -8.01 4.66
N VAL A 62 10.90 -9.26 4.49
CA VAL A 62 12.11 -9.81 5.14
C VAL A 62 13.36 -8.97 4.84
N ALA A 63 13.49 -8.43 3.63
CA ALA A 63 14.64 -7.61 3.25
C ALA A 63 14.33 -6.11 3.32
N ALA A 64 13.11 -5.72 2.93
CA ALA A 64 12.70 -4.33 2.84
C ALA A 64 12.34 -3.72 4.21
N ASP A 65 11.99 -4.53 5.20
CA ASP A 65 11.63 -4.12 6.57
C ASP A 65 10.79 -2.82 6.57
N PRO A 66 9.60 -2.87 5.96
CA PRO A 66 8.76 -1.69 5.78
C PRO A 66 8.17 -1.28 7.13
N ALA A 67 8.27 0.00 7.47
CA ALA A 67 7.72 0.55 8.70
C ALA A 67 6.18 0.59 8.69
N PHE A 68 5.57 0.66 7.50
CA PHE A 68 4.12 0.68 7.32
C PHE A 68 3.74 0.31 5.88
N ILE A 69 2.43 0.16 5.65
CA ILE A 69 1.82 -0.06 4.35
C ILE A 69 0.77 1.03 4.11
N VAL A 70 0.77 1.60 2.91
CA VAL A 70 -0.25 2.56 2.45
C VAL A 70 -1.21 1.84 1.51
N SER A 71 -2.50 1.92 1.80
CA SER A 71 -3.53 1.53 0.82
C SER A 71 -3.88 2.71 -0.07
N ALA A 72 -3.78 2.51 -1.39
CA ALA A 72 -4.13 3.51 -2.40
C ALA A 72 -5.64 3.55 -2.73
N GLY A 73 -6.43 2.60 -2.22
CA GLY A 73 -7.88 2.53 -2.44
C GLY A 73 -8.34 1.22 -3.04
N ASP A 74 -9.64 1.15 -3.35
CA ASP A 74 -10.30 -0.04 -3.90
C ASP A 74 -10.07 -1.30 -3.05
N ASN A 75 -10.25 -1.09 -1.73
CA ASN A 75 -9.95 -2.04 -0.68
C ASN A 75 -10.87 -3.26 -0.66
N PHE A 76 -12.11 -3.13 -1.15
CA PHE A 76 -13.15 -4.15 -1.00
C PHE A 76 -14.06 -4.13 -2.23
N TYR A 77 -13.91 -5.13 -3.09
CA TYR A 77 -14.74 -5.28 -4.28
C TYR A 77 -15.88 -6.29 -4.09
N GLU A 78 -17.01 -6.13 -4.78
CA GLU A 78 -17.27 -5.08 -5.79
C GLU A 78 -17.94 -3.82 -5.22
N ALA A 79 -18.57 -3.91 -4.05
CA ALA A 79 -19.44 -2.86 -3.52
C ALA A 79 -19.01 -2.30 -2.15
N GLY A 80 -17.75 -2.49 -1.77
CA GLY A 80 -17.27 -2.11 -0.44
C GLY A 80 -17.79 -3.01 0.68
N VAL A 81 -17.62 -2.56 1.93
CA VAL A 81 -18.17 -3.21 3.12
C VAL A 81 -19.47 -2.53 3.55
N THR A 82 -20.41 -3.32 4.06
CA THR A 82 -21.71 -2.85 4.56
C THR A 82 -21.67 -2.35 6.00
N GLY A 83 -20.61 -2.67 6.74
CA GLY A 83 -20.41 -2.24 8.13
C GLY A 83 -19.24 -2.94 8.80
N LEU A 84 -19.13 -2.77 10.12
CA LEU A 84 -18.04 -3.34 10.94
C LEU A 84 -18.10 -4.87 11.04
N SER A 85 -19.27 -5.46 10.85
CA SER A 85 -19.49 -6.91 10.90
C SER A 85 -19.49 -7.56 9.53
N ASP A 86 -19.13 -6.83 8.46
CA ASP A 86 -19.09 -7.39 7.12
C ASP A 86 -18.00 -8.48 7.03
N PRO A 87 -18.33 -9.70 6.56
CA PRO A 87 -17.34 -10.78 6.41
C PRO A 87 -16.13 -10.42 5.55
N GLN A 88 -16.25 -9.44 4.65
CA GLN A 88 -15.15 -9.00 3.80
C GLN A 88 -13.92 -8.50 4.58
N TRP A 89 -14.08 -7.99 5.80
CA TRP A 89 -12.94 -7.67 6.66
C TRP A 89 -12.04 -8.88 6.88
N ARG A 90 -12.63 -10.05 7.10
CA ARG A 90 -11.88 -11.29 7.25
C ARG A 90 -11.43 -11.85 5.91
N THR A 91 -12.37 -12.08 5.01
CA THR A 91 -12.11 -12.83 3.78
C THR A 91 -11.19 -12.08 2.82
N SER A 92 -11.22 -10.75 2.83
CA SER A 92 -10.43 -9.90 1.95
C SER A 92 -9.26 -9.20 2.62
N PHE A 93 -9.18 -9.12 3.96
CA PHE A 93 -8.07 -8.45 4.64
C PHE A 93 -7.39 -9.35 5.68
N GLU A 94 -8.03 -9.62 6.83
CA GLU A 94 -7.39 -10.29 7.98
C GLU A 94 -6.84 -11.67 7.63
N ASP A 95 -7.60 -12.50 6.90
CA ASP A 95 -7.19 -13.88 6.56
C ASP A 95 -6.27 -13.97 5.33
N VAL A 96 -6.06 -12.85 4.62
CA VAL A 96 -5.24 -12.77 3.41
C VAL A 96 -3.84 -12.26 3.72
N TYR A 97 -3.76 -11.19 4.51
CA TYR A 97 -2.52 -10.54 4.95
C TYR A 97 -2.20 -10.91 6.40
N SER A 98 -2.19 -12.22 6.69
CA SER A 98 -2.01 -12.79 8.03
C SER A 98 -0.58 -13.24 8.32
N GLN A 99 0.38 -12.92 7.46
CA GLN A 99 1.78 -13.28 7.67
C GLN A 99 2.36 -12.47 8.84
N GLU A 100 3.23 -13.12 9.61
CA GLU A 100 3.95 -12.47 10.70
C GLU A 100 4.81 -11.31 10.17
N SER A 101 4.87 -10.24 10.96
CA SER A 101 5.64 -9.02 10.68
C SER A 101 7.13 -9.22 10.95
#